data_AF-A0A1C5DR50-F1
#
_entry.id   AF-A0A1C5DR50-F1
#
_cell.length_a   1.000
_cell.length_b   1.000
_cell.length_c   1.000
_cell.angle_alpha   90.00
_cell.angle_beta   90.00
_cell.angle_gamma   90.00
#
_symmetry.space_group_name_H-M   'P 1'
#
loop_
_entity.id
_entity.type
_entity.pdbx_description
1 polymer ?
#
loop_
_entity_poly.entity_id
_entity_poly.type
_entity_poly.pdbx_seq_one_letter_code
_entity_poly.pdbx_strand_id
1 'polypeptide(L)'
;MRSSHEPPSDHGEPSRAQHLHTVVAIDTSNGSIAGFTELVVPGNGAGDGQHYGTAVLPEHRGHGLGLWMKAESIRQGSRDYPDLGGLLTDTADSNTHMREINDGLGYTPTHTTHQHQLDL
;
A
#
# COMPACT_ATOMS: atom_id res chain seq x y z
N MET A 1 -2.65 22.97 3.14
CA MET A 1 -1.68 21.98 2.64
C MET A 1 -2.48 20.74 2.23
N ARG A 2 -2.89 20.65 0.97
CA ARG A 2 -3.60 19.49 0.42
C ARG A 2 -2.53 18.60 -0.22
N SER A 3 -2.37 17.39 0.30
CA SER A 3 -1.49 16.39 -0.30
C SER A 3 -2.20 15.85 -1.54
N SER A 4 -1.89 16.40 -2.70
CA SER A 4 -2.29 15.84 -3.98
C SER A 4 -1.34 14.69 -4.28
N HIS A 5 -1.78 13.46 -4.04
CA HIS A 5 -1.05 12.26 -4.46
C HIS A 5 -1.44 11.98 -5.91
N GLU A 6 -0.54 12.29 -6.83
CA GLU A 6 -0.73 12.05 -8.26
C GLU A 6 -0.22 10.63 -8.60
N PRO A 7 -0.99 9.83 -9.37
CA PRO A 7 -0.59 8.47 -9.70
C PRO A 7 0.64 8.45 -10.63
N PRO A 8 1.47 7.39 -10.60
CA PRO A 8 2.60 7.25 -11.51
C PRO A 8 2.15 7.14 -12.97
N SER A 9 3.00 7.63 -13.87
CA SER A 9 2.75 7.71 -15.30
C SER A 9 2.68 6.31 -15.93
N ASP A 10 1.54 5.99 -16.54
CA ASP A 10 1.29 4.73 -17.24
C ASP A 10 2.11 4.64 -18.54
N HIS A 11 3.13 3.79 -18.54
CA HIS A 11 3.84 3.37 -19.75
C HIS A 11 3.50 1.91 -20.09
N GLY A 12 2.34 1.70 -20.73
CA GLY A 12 2.15 0.65 -21.73
C GLY A 12 0.95 -0.29 -21.52
N GLU A 13 0.19 -0.46 -22.62
CA GLU A 13 -0.93 -1.39 -22.87
C GLU A 13 -2.31 -0.98 -22.31
N PRO A 14 -3.41 -1.24 -23.06
CA PRO A 14 -4.77 -0.89 -22.64
C PRO A 14 -5.12 -1.58 -21.32
N SER A 15 -5.61 -0.81 -20.35
CA SER A 15 -5.85 -1.25 -18.97
C SER A 15 -6.63 -2.57 -18.92
N ARG A 16 -5.95 -3.68 -18.61
CA ARG A 16 -6.61 -4.88 -18.10
C ARG A 16 -7.10 -4.52 -16.69
N ALA A 17 -8.40 -4.60 -16.46
CA ALA A 17 -9.04 -4.19 -15.20
C ALA A 17 -8.26 -4.73 -13.98
N GLN A 18 -7.80 -3.84 -13.10
CA GLN A 18 -7.01 -4.20 -11.93
C GLN A 18 -7.94 -4.66 -10.79
N HIS A 19 -7.42 -5.48 -9.88
CA HIS A 19 -8.15 -5.89 -8.67
C HIS A 19 -7.65 -5.06 -7.48
N LEU A 20 -8.56 -4.37 -6.80
CA LEU A 20 -8.26 -3.67 -5.56
C LEU A 20 -8.68 -4.52 -4.36
N HIS A 21 -7.72 -4.85 -3.50
CA HIS A 21 -7.92 -5.56 -2.25
C HIS A 21 -7.78 -4.60 -1.08
N THR A 22 -8.79 -4.52 -0.24
CA THR A 22 -8.77 -3.68 0.95
C THR A 22 -8.90 -4.55 2.20
N VAL A 23 -7.91 -4.47 3.08
CA VAL A 23 -7.99 -5.04 4.43
C VAL A 23 -8.26 -3.90 5.40
N VAL A 24 -9.26 -4.06 6.25
CA VAL A 24 -9.64 -3.09 7.28
C VAL A 24 -9.42 -3.65 8.67
N ALA A 25 -8.93 -2.81 9.58
CA ALA A 25 -8.95 -3.09 11.01
C ALA A 25 -10.26 -2.55 11.60
N ILE A 26 -10.98 -3.40 12.34
CA ILE A 26 -12.24 -3.04 12.99
C ILE A 26 -12.04 -3.00 14.51
N ASP A 27 -12.49 -1.91 15.14
CA ASP A 27 -12.60 -1.83 16.59
C ASP A 27 -13.79 -2.67 17.06
N THR A 28 -13.53 -3.77 17.77
CA THR A 28 -14.57 -4.71 18.21
C THR A 28 -15.49 -4.15 19.27
N SER A 29 -15.13 -3.05 19.94
CA SER A 29 -15.96 -2.44 21.00
C SER A 29 -17.17 -1.70 20.44
N ASN A 30 -17.05 -1.15 19.24
CA ASN A 30 -18.06 -0.27 18.63
C ASN A 30 -18.31 -0.55 17.15
N GLY A 31 -17.55 -1.45 16.51
CA GLY A 31 -17.67 -1.84 15.11
C GLY A 31 -17.12 -0.83 14.11
N SER A 32 -16.45 0.24 14.54
CA SER A 32 -15.89 1.25 13.66
C SER A 32 -14.61 0.77 12.96
N ILE A 33 -14.30 1.37 11.81
CA ILE A 33 -13.04 1.13 11.09
C ILE A 33 -11.94 1.95 11.75
N ALA A 34 -10.92 1.27 12.27
CA ALA A 34 -9.74 1.88 12.89
C ALA A 34 -8.64 2.22 11.86
N GLY A 35 -8.64 1.55 10.71
CA GLY A 35 -7.66 1.76 9.66
C GLY A 35 -7.87 0.85 8.46
N PHE A 36 -7.08 1.06 7.41
CA PHE A 36 -7.10 0.25 6.20
C PHE A 36 -5.71 0.10 5.58
N THR A 37 -5.55 -0.92 4.73
CA THR A 37 -4.51 -0.99 3.71
C THR A 37 -5.11 -1.47 2.39
N GLU A 38 -4.52 -1.03 1.28
CA GLU A 38 -4.92 -1.38 -0.07
C GLU A 38 -3.77 -2.03 -0.83
N LEU A 39 -4.10 -3.09 -1.58
CA LEU A 39 -3.22 -3.79 -2.52
C LEU A 39 -3.90 -3.83 -3.89
N VAL A 40 -3.23 -3.28 -4.87
CA VAL A 40 -3.65 -3.30 -6.27
C VAL A 40 -2.92 -4.44 -6.97
N VAL A 41 -3.66 -5.34 -7.60
CA VAL A 41 -3.14 -6.51 -8.32
C VAL A 41 -3.45 -6.34 -9.81
N PRO A 42 -2.49 -6.61 -10.72
CA PRO A 42 -2.75 -6.68 -12.14
C PRO A 42 -3.96 -7.57 -12.48
N GLY A 43 -4.71 -7.21 -13.52
CA GLY A 43 -5.95 -7.91 -13.87
C GLY A 43 -5.80 -9.38 -14.24
N ASN A 44 -4.61 -9.79 -14.67
CA ASN A 44 -4.27 -11.18 -14.95
C ASN A 44 -3.74 -11.93 -13.70
N GLY A 45 -3.63 -11.27 -12.55
CA GLY A 45 -3.13 -11.88 -11.31
C GLY A 45 -1.63 -12.21 -11.31
N ALA A 46 -0.86 -11.66 -12.24
CA ALA A 46 0.55 -11.97 -12.41
C ALA A 46 1.39 -10.69 -12.60
N GLY A 47 2.69 -10.79 -12.30
CA GLY A 47 3.57 -9.62 -12.20
C GLY A 47 3.56 -9.02 -10.80
N ASP A 48 3.87 -7.73 -10.65
CA ASP A 48 3.96 -7.11 -9.33
C ASP A 48 2.64 -6.50 -8.87
N GLY A 49 2.29 -6.72 -7.61
CA GLY A 49 1.20 -5.99 -6.93
C GLY A 49 1.72 -4.71 -6.27
N GLN A 50 0.88 -3.68 -6.16
CA GLN A 50 1.24 -2.39 -5.56
C GLN A 50 0.44 -2.14 -4.28
N HIS A 51 1.12 -2.01 -3.14
CA HIS A 51 0.52 -1.41 -1.96
C HIS A 51 0.36 0.10 -2.16
N TYR A 52 -0.90 0.54 -2.17
CA TYR A 52 -1.27 1.91 -2.53
C TYR A 52 -1.49 2.78 -1.29
N GLY A 53 -2.61 2.61 -0.58
CA GLY A 53 -2.92 3.31 0.66
C GLY A 53 -2.66 2.46 1.91
N THR A 54 -2.15 3.06 2.98
CA THR A 54 -2.20 2.48 4.34
C THR A 54 -2.37 3.60 5.35
N ALA A 55 -3.45 3.55 6.13
CA ALA A 55 -3.74 4.58 7.12
C ALA A 55 -4.39 4.00 8.37
N VAL A 56 -4.08 4.62 9.51
CA VAL A 56 -4.66 4.32 10.81
C VAL A 56 -5.15 5.64 11.41
N LEU A 57 -6.41 5.64 11.87
CA LEU A 57 -7.01 6.78 12.56
C LEU A 57 -6.16 7.15 13.78
N PRO A 58 -5.98 8.46 14.08
CA PRO A 58 -5.12 8.93 15.17
C PRO A 58 -5.39 8.23 16.51
N GLU A 59 -6.66 8.06 16.87
CA GLU A 59 -7.13 7.44 18.11
C GLU A 59 -6.66 5.98 18.28
N HIS A 60 -6.34 5.29 17.18
CA HIS A 60 -5.98 3.88 17.15
C HIS A 60 -4.49 3.63 16.86
N ARG A 61 -3.66 4.68 16.76
CA ARG A 61 -2.21 4.56 16.52
C ARG A 61 -1.49 3.95 17.73
N GLY A 62 -0.29 3.41 17.51
CA GLY A 62 0.53 2.78 18.55
C GLY A 62 0.26 1.29 18.80
N HIS A 63 -0.74 0.70 18.13
CA HIS A 63 -1.12 -0.72 18.31
C HIS A 63 -0.61 -1.64 17.18
N GLY A 64 0.30 -1.16 16.32
CA GLY A 64 0.85 -1.97 15.22
C GLY A 64 -0.14 -2.29 14.08
N LEU A 65 -1.30 -1.62 14.02
CA LEU A 65 -2.36 -1.94 13.05
C LEU A 65 -1.89 -1.87 11.59
N GLY A 66 -1.05 -0.89 11.22
CA GLY A 66 -0.52 -0.77 9.86
C GLY A 66 0.26 -2.01 9.42
N LEU A 67 1.09 -2.56 10.32
CA LEU A 67 1.85 -3.79 10.07
C LEU A 67 0.92 -4.99 9.89
N TRP A 68 -0.03 -5.18 10.82
CA TRP A 68 -0.96 -6.32 10.78
C TRP A 68 -1.85 -6.30 9.54
N MET A 69 -2.37 -5.14 9.16
CA MET A 69 -3.19 -5.00 7.95
C MET A 69 -2.37 -5.31 6.69
N LYS A 70 -1.14 -4.79 6.57
CA LYS A 70 -0.26 -5.11 5.44
C LYS A 70 0.08 -6.60 5.40
N ALA A 71 0.47 -7.20 6.53
CA ALA A 71 0.77 -8.62 6.60
C ALA A 71 -0.42 -9.49 6.16
N GLU A 72 -1.63 -9.15 6.59
CA GLU A 72 -2.84 -9.86 6.17
C GLU A 72 -3.15 -9.65 4.69
N SER A 73 -2.97 -8.44 4.16
CA SER A 73 -3.12 -8.16 2.74
C SER A 73 -2.13 -8.96 1.88
N ILE A 74 -0.87 -9.07 2.31
CA ILE A 74 0.15 -9.93 1.66
C ILE A 74 -0.28 -11.40 1.69
N ARG A 75 -0.77 -11.86 2.85
CA ARG A 75 -1.23 -13.25 3.04
C ARG A 75 -2.43 -13.59 2.14
N GLN A 76 -3.37 -12.66 1.97
CA GLN A 76 -4.50 -12.82 1.05
C GLN A 76 -4.03 -12.76 -0.41
N GLY A 77 -3.21 -11.76 -0.77
CA GLY A 77 -2.66 -11.60 -2.10
C GLY A 77 -1.89 -12.83 -2.58
N SER A 78 -1.01 -13.38 -1.76
CA SER A 78 -0.25 -14.60 -2.10
C SER A 78 -1.13 -15.85 -2.24
N ARG A 79 -2.26 -15.91 -1.53
CA ARG A 79 -3.20 -17.02 -1.64
C ARG A 79 -4.05 -16.92 -2.91
N ASP A 80 -4.57 -15.73 -3.19
CA ASP A 80 -5.56 -15.51 -4.24
C ASP A 80 -4.90 -15.27 -5.60
N TYR A 81 -3.64 -14.82 -5.62
CA TYR A 81 -2.82 -14.56 -6.81
C TYR A 81 -1.45 -15.24 -6.69
N PRO A 82 -1.39 -16.57 -6.87
CA PRO A 82 -0.16 -17.33 -6.71
C PRO A 82 0.94 -16.99 -7.73
N ASP A 83 0.58 -16.32 -8.84
CA ASP A 83 1.49 -15.94 -9.92
C ASP A 83 2.07 -14.51 -9.77
N LEU A 84 1.85 -13.85 -8.63
CA LEU A 84 2.51 -12.58 -8.33
C LEU A 84 4.04 -12.76 -8.24
N GLY A 85 4.77 -11.91 -8.95
CA GLY A 85 6.24 -11.87 -8.94
C GLY A 85 6.82 -11.16 -7.72
N GLY A 86 6.04 -10.28 -7.12
CA GLY A 86 6.47 -9.46 -5.99
C GLY A 86 5.42 -8.43 -5.59
N LEU A 87 5.80 -7.61 -4.61
CA LEU A 87 5.00 -6.50 -4.13
C LEU A 87 5.85 -5.24 -4.10
N LEU A 88 5.25 -4.14 -4.55
CA LEU A 88 5.84 -2.82 -4.59
C LEU A 88 5.10 -1.88 -3.63
N THR A 89 5.81 -0.87 -3.15
CA THR A 89 5.22 0.19 -2.34
C THR A 89 6.10 1.44 -2.45
N ASP A 90 5.47 2.60 -2.62
CA ASP A 90 6.16 3.89 -2.55
C ASP A 90 5.96 4.47 -1.15
N THR A 91 7.03 5.00 -0.56
CA THR A 91 6.97 5.63 0.76
C THR A 91 7.91 6.81 0.77
N ALA A 92 7.41 7.98 1.18
CA ALA A 92 8.23 9.17 1.33
C ALA A 92 9.34 8.92 2.36
N ASP A 93 10.57 9.38 2.08
CA ASP A 93 11.72 9.20 2.97
C ASP A 93 11.50 9.76 4.39
N SER A 94 10.67 10.80 4.50
CA SER A 94 10.28 11.43 5.75
C SER A 94 9.26 10.63 6.57
N ASN A 95 8.59 9.63 5.97
CA ASN A 95 7.64 8.76 6.64
C ASN A 95 8.37 7.56 7.28
N THR A 96 9.17 7.84 8.31
CA THR A 96 9.99 6.85 9.00
C THR A 96 9.19 5.66 9.52
N HIS A 97 7.97 5.89 10.03
CA HIS A 97 7.10 4.84 10.54
C HIS A 97 6.69 3.82 9.46
N MET A 98 6.27 4.29 8.27
CA MET A 98 5.93 3.36 7.19
C MET A 98 7.16 2.66 6.64
N ARG A 99 8.35 3.29 6.66
CA ARG A 99 9.60 2.64 6.30
C ARG A 99 9.93 1.48 7.24
N GLU A 100 9.83 1.70 8.56
CA GLU A 100 10.03 0.63 9.55
C GLU A 100 9.06 -0.55 9.36
N ILE A 101 7.79 -0.28 9.02
CA ILE A 101 6.81 -1.33 8.69
C ILE A 101 7.25 -2.10 7.43
N ASN A 102 7.60 -1.39 6.36
CA ASN A 102 8.00 -2.02 5.10
C ASN A 102 9.28 -2.85 5.28
N ASP A 103 10.29 -2.32 5.98
CA ASP A 103 11.54 -3.01 6.30
C ASP A 103 11.26 -4.29 7.12
N GLY A 104 10.37 -4.19 8.12
CA GLY A 104 9.94 -5.34 8.93
C GLY A 104 9.18 -6.42 8.16
N LEU A 105 8.57 -6.06 7.02
CA LEU A 105 7.90 -6.98 6.10
C LEU A 105 8.84 -7.50 4.98
N GLY A 106 10.10 -7.07 4.97
CA GLY A 106 11.10 -7.53 4.00
C GLY A 106 11.12 -6.77 2.67
N TYR A 107 10.48 -5.60 2.59
CA TYR A 107 10.67 -4.72 1.44
C TYR A 107 12.11 -4.21 1.39
N THR A 108 12.63 -4.07 0.17
CA THR A 108 13.97 -3.50 -0.07
C THR A 108 13.87 -2.31 -1.01
N PRO A 109 14.64 -1.22 -0.80
CA PRO A 109 14.66 -0.09 -1.71
C PRO A 109 15.09 -0.51 -3.13
N THR A 110 14.30 -0.15 -4.14
CA THR A 110 14.61 -0.42 -5.55
C THR A 110 14.94 0.85 -6.33
N HIS A 111 14.27 1.97 -6.01
CA HIS A 111 14.38 3.24 -6.73
C HIS A 111 14.14 4.41 -5.77
N THR A 112 14.54 5.60 -6.18
CA THR A 112 14.23 6.87 -5.50
C THR A 112 13.54 7.80 -6.48
N THR A 113 12.39 8.34 -6.08
CA THR A 113 11.60 9.29 -6.89
C THR A 113 11.79 10.70 -6.34
N HIS A 114 12.18 11.63 -7.21
CA HIS A 114 12.29 13.05 -6.86
C HIS A 114 11.17 13.84 -7.53
N GLN A 115 10.38 14.56 -6.73
CA GLN A 115 9.32 15.43 -7.23
C GLN A 115 9.79 16.89 -7.17
N HIS A 116 9.68 17.59 -8.30
CA HIS A 116 10.04 19.00 -8.43
C HIS A 116 8.80 19.79 -8.86
N GLN A 117 8.60 20.97 -8.28
CA GLN A 117 7.55 21.91 -8.66
C GLN A 117 8.20 23.22 -9.09
N LEU A 118 7.76 23.77 -10.22
CA LEU A 118 8.14 25.10 -10.68
C LEU A 118 6.96 26.04 -10.45
N ASP A 119 7.22 27.15 -9.75
CA ASP A 119 6.25 28.23 -9.62
C ASP A 119 6.33 29.10 -10.90
N LEU A 120 5.24 29.13 -11.67
CA LEU A 120 5.09 29.89 -12.92
C LEU A 120 4.34 31.20 -12.70
#